data_AF-A0A9D4YP10-F1
#
_entry.id   AF-A0A9D4YP10-F1
#
_cell.length_a   1.000
_cell.length_b   1.000
_cell.length_c   1.000
_cell.angle_alpha   90.00
_cell.angle_beta   90.00
_cell.angle_gamma   90.00
#
_symmetry.space_group_name_H-M   'P 1'
#
loop_
_entity.id
_entity.type
_entity.pdbx_description
1 polymer ?
#
loop_
_entity_poly.entity_id
_entity_poly.type
_entity_poly.pdbx_seq_one_letter_code
_entity_poly.pdbx_strand_id
1 'polypeptide(L)'
;MVVWERVIELTKRAQEKKTEPVVWSIEVTSLLNTAAVSLPSAELANRLVSHICWENHVPITWKYLEKAMEVRMVPPFLVVVLLSTKVVPNRHALLHPAAYSLYLHLLNKLVFSLSSLVNSPNYPSLMNSIHHVLRLNQLYDDYHHPHPNPHPGVVLVQFLFTLVWQLLQASLQDEGLLQHKSSLLFLDPDPYPDHDLTMELDTHPHKHALHAKNTSTAIQFIARFLHDKLTSRILSLAQRNMPTHWGAFVDELEQLAGNSMILRTLKNLSPESFFPLNLKSNWPLSSEPKKKMKLSSVLAGSASASGVQSHNDSSLWLPIDLILEDAMDGHHVMAASAVELFTGLVKALQAVNGTAWHNAFLGLWIAALRLVQRERDPCEGPVPRLDTCLCMLLCITTLVVANLIEEEEGELIEEAERSPTNQRKNKPATGKRRGELVTSLQLLGDYEDLLNPPQPVTWVANQAAAKAIVFVSGHSGYLEHVNVNDLPTNCSGNLWHLIIEACIARHLIDTSAYFWPGYVKAPYNQLPHSIPNHLPSWSSLMKGSPLTPPMVNVLSATPASRD
;
A
#
# COMPACT_ATOMS: atom_id res chain seq x y z
N MET A 1 46.30 -6.45 2.93
CA MET A 1 46.80 -5.08 2.68
C MET A 1 47.42 -4.92 1.29
N VAL A 2 48.40 -5.74 0.91
CA VAL A 2 49.20 -5.60 -0.34
C VAL A 2 48.37 -5.52 -1.64
N VAL A 3 47.26 -6.25 -1.76
CA VAL A 3 46.45 -6.28 -2.99
C VAL A 3 45.80 -4.92 -3.27
N TRP A 4 45.25 -4.27 -2.25
CA TRP A 4 44.54 -3.00 -2.40
C TRP A 4 45.50 -1.83 -2.67
N GLU A 5 46.68 -1.86 -2.08
CA GLU A 5 47.76 -0.91 -2.40
C GLU A 5 48.17 -1.01 -3.87
N ARG A 6 48.33 -2.25 -4.38
CA ARG A 6 48.60 -2.48 -5.81
C ARG A 6 47.48 -2.00 -6.71
N VAL A 7 46.21 -2.17 -6.32
CA VAL A 7 45.07 -1.65 -7.09
C VAL A 7 45.14 -0.12 -7.19
N ILE A 8 45.46 0.57 -6.10
CA ILE A 8 45.61 2.04 -6.11
C ILE A 8 46.84 2.47 -6.92
N GLU A 9 47.97 1.79 -6.81
CA GLU A 9 49.17 2.08 -7.60
C GLU A 9 48.92 1.92 -9.10
N LEU A 10 48.24 0.83 -9.49
CA LEU A 10 47.83 0.57 -10.87
C LEU A 10 46.86 1.66 -11.36
N THR A 11 45.92 2.06 -10.50
CA THR A 11 44.96 3.15 -10.75
C THR A 11 45.68 4.47 -11.02
N LYS A 12 46.68 4.84 -10.21
CA LYS A 12 47.51 6.04 -10.43
C LYS A 12 48.30 5.96 -11.74
N ARG A 13 48.94 4.82 -11.99
CA ARG A 13 49.73 4.60 -13.22
C ARG A 13 48.87 4.67 -14.48
N ALA A 14 47.66 4.09 -14.45
CA ALA A 14 46.72 4.13 -15.56
C ALA A 14 46.20 5.56 -15.81
N GLN A 15 45.96 6.32 -14.74
CA GLN A 15 45.61 7.74 -14.81
C GLN A 15 46.72 8.58 -15.46
N GLU A 16 47.98 8.40 -15.05
CA GLU A 16 49.14 9.10 -15.64
C GLU A 16 49.34 8.77 -17.13
N LYS A 17 49.21 7.49 -17.48
CA LYS A 17 49.37 6.99 -18.86
C LYS A 17 48.16 7.26 -19.75
N LYS A 18 47.06 7.82 -19.20
CA LYS A 18 45.78 7.99 -19.88
C LYS A 18 45.26 6.70 -20.53
N THR A 19 45.46 5.57 -19.84
CA THR A 19 45.04 4.25 -20.31
C THR A 19 43.53 4.22 -20.54
N GLU A 20 43.09 3.56 -21.61
CA GLU A 20 41.65 3.44 -21.87
C GLU A 20 40.93 2.73 -20.71
N PRO A 21 39.76 3.24 -20.28
CA PRO A 21 38.98 2.66 -19.16
C PRO A 21 38.73 1.15 -19.24
N VAL A 22 38.59 0.61 -20.45
CA VAL A 22 38.36 -0.82 -20.67
C VAL A 22 39.61 -1.63 -20.34
N VAL A 23 40.77 -1.21 -20.85
CA VAL A 23 42.06 -1.86 -20.57
C VAL A 23 42.39 -1.76 -19.09
N TRP A 24 42.16 -0.60 -18.49
CA TRP A 24 42.30 -0.39 -17.05
C TRP A 24 41.43 -1.35 -16.23
N SER A 25 40.17 -1.56 -16.64
CA SER A 25 39.25 -2.50 -15.99
C SER A 25 39.76 -3.95 -16.08
N ILE A 26 40.32 -4.35 -17.22
CA ILE A 26 40.89 -5.69 -17.44
C ILE A 26 42.11 -5.91 -16.53
N GLU A 27 43.01 -4.93 -16.44
CA GLU A 27 44.22 -5.02 -15.61
C GLU A 27 43.88 -5.15 -14.12
N VAL A 28 42.94 -4.34 -13.62
CA VAL A 28 42.49 -4.41 -12.23
C VAL A 28 41.72 -5.72 -11.96
N THR A 29 40.87 -6.15 -12.89
CA THR A 29 40.14 -7.43 -12.76
C THR A 29 41.10 -8.61 -12.73
N SER A 30 42.13 -8.62 -13.59
CA SER A 30 43.17 -9.64 -13.60
C SER A 30 43.90 -9.72 -12.25
N LEU A 31 44.32 -8.56 -11.71
CA LEU A 31 44.96 -8.48 -10.40
C LEU A 31 44.05 -9.03 -9.29
N LEU A 32 42.77 -8.66 -9.28
CA LEU A 32 41.80 -9.12 -8.28
C LEU A 32 41.50 -10.61 -8.39
N ASN A 33 41.44 -11.15 -9.61
CA ASN A 33 41.29 -12.59 -9.85
C ASN A 33 42.51 -13.38 -9.34
N THR A 34 43.74 -12.87 -9.55
CA THR A 34 44.94 -13.52 -8.97
C THR A 34 44.96 -13.49 -7.44
N ALA A 35 44.28 -12.51 -6.84
CA ALA A 35 44.11 -12.38 -5.40
C ALA A 35 42.86 -13.10 -4.86
N ALA A 36 42.14 -13.84 -5.72
CA ALA A 36 40.89 -14.54 -5.39
C ALA A 36 39.79 -13.65 -4.77
N VAL A 37 39.74 -12.38 -5.18
CA VAL A 37 38.68 -11.44 -4.75
C VAL A 37 37.43 -11.63 -5.60
N SER A 38 36.29 -11.88 -4.96
CA SER A 38 35.00 -11.98 -5.64
C SER A 38 34.52 -10.63 -6.17
N LEU A 39 34.08 -10.59 -7.42
CA LEU A 39 33.46 -9.42 -8.05
C LEU A 39 31.94 -9.65 -8.23
N PRO A 40 31.10 -8.62 -8.07
CA PRO A 40 31.42 -7.23 -7.73
C PRO A 40 31.85 -7.05 -6.26
N SER A 41 32.85 -6.20 -5.99
CA SER A 41 33.41 -5.99 -4.65
C SER A 41 33.02 -4.63 -4.05
N ALA A 42 32.47 -4.66 -2.82
CA ALA A 42 32.15 -3.46 -2.05
C ALA A 42 33.41 -2.71 -1.57
N GLU A 43 34.48 -3.44 -1.23
CA GLU A 43 35.73 -2.83 -0.80
C GLU A 43 36.44 -2.12 -1.97
N LEU A 44 36.40 -2.70 -3.16
CA LEU A 44 36.88 -2.02 -4.37
C LEU A 44 36.13 -0.71 -4.62
N ALA A 45 34.80 -0.70 -4.46
CA ALA A 45 33.98 0.52 -4.61
C ALA A 45 34.42 1.62 -3.64
N ASN A 46 34.61 1.27 -2.35
CA ASN A 46 35.10 2.20 -1.33
C ASN A 46 36.46 2.82 -1.70
N ARG A 47 37.40 1.99 -2.16
CA ARG A 47 38.76 2.42 -2.52
C ARG A 47 38.76 3.31 -3.76
N LEU A 48 38.02 2.93 -4.80
CA LEU A 48 37.92 3.73 -6.03
C LEU A 48 37.25 5.08 -5.76
N VAL A 49 36.10 5.12 -5.07
CA VAL A 49 35.44 6.40 -4.76
C VAL A 49 36.33 7.28 -3.89
N SER A 50 37.04 6.71 -2.91
CA SER A 50 37.97 7.48 -2.08
C SER A 50 39.19 8.00 -2.85
N HIS A 51 39.64 7.29 -3.88
CA HIS A 51 40.72 7.76 -4.74
C HIS A 51 40.26 8.87 -5.69
N ILE A 52 39.07 8.73 -6.29
CA ILE A 52 38.54 9.60 -7.34
C ILE A 52 38.04 10.94 -6.79
N CYS A 53 37.44 10.94 -5.59
CA CYS A 53 36.99 12.18 -4.97
C CYS A 53 38.19 13.06 -4.56
N TRP A 54 38.08 14.37 -4.80
CA TRP A 54 39.05 15.42 -4.47
C TRP A 54 40.28 15.44 -5.38
N GLU A 55 41.45 15.00 -4.91
CA GLU A 55 42.74 15.19 -5.57
C GLU A 55 42.84 14.54 -6.97
N ASN A 56 42.02 13.52 -7.27
CA ASN A 56 42.02 12.82 -8.57
C ASN A 56 40.69 12.95 -9.33
N HIS A 57 40.01 14.07 -9.15
CA HIS A 57 38.80 14.41 -9.91
C HIS A 57 39.15 14.79 -11.36
N VAL A 58 39.47 13.78 -12.18
CA VAL A 58 39.80 13.94 -13.61
C VAL A 58 38.79 13.20 -14.50
N PRO A 59 38.49 13.68 -15.72
CA PRO A 59 37.47 13.04 -16.56
C PRO A 59 37.70 11.55 -16.83
N ILE A 60 38.97 11.12 -16.89
CA ILE A 60 39.32 9.72 -17.15
C ILE A 60 38.99 8.79 -15.97
N THR A 61 39.11 9.27 -14.73
CA THR A 61 38.81 8.46 -13.53
C THR A 61 37.32 8.23 -13.37
N TRP A 62 36.50 9.23 -13.72
CA TRP A 62 35.04 9.08 -13.76
C TRP A 62 34.57 8.15 -14.89
N LYS A 63 35.17 8.25 -16.09
CA LYS A 63 34.91 7.30 -17.18
C LYS A 63 35.31 5.87 -16.79
N TYR A 64 36.40 5.72 -16.04
CA TYR A 64 36.79 4.44 -15.48
C TYR A 64 35.80 3.91 -14.44
N LEU A 65 35.34 4.74 -13.51
CA LEU A 65 34.33 4.35 -12.52
C LEU A 65 33.04 3.89 -13.19
N GLU A 66 32.60 4.61 -14.22
CA GLU A 66 31.46 4.23 -15.05
C GLU A 66 31.68 2.88 -15.75
N LYS A 67 32.85 2.68 -16.37
CA LYS A 67 33.20 1.41 -17.01
C LYS A 67 33.24 0.26 -16.01
N ALA A 68 33.80 0.48 -14.81
CA ALA A 68 33.87 -0.52 -13.74
C ALA A 68 32.48 -0.97 -13.26
N MET A 69 31.50 -0.08 -13.27
CA MET A 69 30.09 -0.42 -13.01
C MET A 69 29.49 -1.25 -14.15
N GLU A 70 29.73 -0.88 -15.41
CA GLU A 70 29.24 -1.62 -16.58
C GLU A 70 29.77 -3.05 -16.63
N VAL A 71 31.06 -3.26 -16.32
CA VAL A 71 31.69 -4.59 -16.31
C VAL A 71 31.49 -5.35 -14.99
N ARG A 72 30.62 -4.86 -14.09
CA ARG A 72 30.27 -5.48 -12.79
C ARG A 72 31.47 -5.75 -11.86
N MET A 73 32.48 -4.88 -11.91
CA MET A 73 33.60 -4.94 -10.93
C MET A 73 33.17 -4.38 -9.58
N VAL A 74 32.29 -3.38 -9.57
CA VAL A 74 31.78 -2.71 -8.37
C VAL A 74 30.25 -2.69 -8.36
N PRO A 75 29.60 -2.76 -7.19
CA PRO A 75 28.14 -2.62 -7.10
C PRO A 75 27.72 -1.17 -7.41
N PRO A 76 26.91 -0.90 -8.47
CA PRO A 76 26.61 0.47 -8.91
C PRO A 76 25.90 1.32 -7.85
N PHE A 77 24.93 0.75 -7.13
CA PHE A 77 24.18 1.46 -6.09
C PHE A 77 25.06 1.82 -4.88
N LEU A 78 26.01 0.97 -4.52
CA LEU A 78 26.97 1.29 -3.46
C LEU A 78 27.89 2.44 -3.88
N VAL A 79 28.31 2.49 -5.15
CA VAL A 79 29.10 3.61 -5.69
C VAL A 79 28.32 4.91 -5.60
N VAL A 80 27.04 4.91 -5.97
CA VAL A 80 26.16 6.10 -5.85
C VAL A 80 26.06 6.56 -4.40
N VAL A 81 25.85 5.62 -3.47
CA VAL A 81 25.78 5.92 -2.03
C VAL A 81 27.09 6.50 -1.50
N LEU A 82 28.23 5.92 -1.87
CA LEU A 82 29.53 6.45 -1.47
C LEU A 82 29.79 7.84 -2.04
N LEU A 83 29.41 8.07 -3.29
CA LEU A 83 29.51 9.39 -3.90
C LEU A 83 28.55 10.38 -3.24
N SER A 84 27.34 9.97 -2.83
CA SER A 84 26.39 10.89 -2.20
C SER A 84 26.96 11.46 -0.89
N THR A 85 27.61 10.63 -0.08
CA THR A 85 28.24 11.06 1.18
C THR A 85 29.44 12.00 1.01
N LYS A 86 30.11 12.01 -0.16
CA LYS A 86 31.31 12.83 -0.40
C LYS A 86 31.09 14.02 -1.31
N VAL A 87 30.25 13.86 -2.33
CA VAL A 87 30.06 14.82 -3.41
C VAL A 87 28.92 15.80 -3.09
N VAL A 88 27.83 15.34 -2.47
CA VAL A 88 26.68 16.21 -2.16
C VAL A 88 27.05 17.29 -1.12
N PRO A 89 27.80 17.02 -0.04
CA PRO A 89 28.26 18.08 0.87
C PRO A 89 29.16 19.13 0.19
N ASN A 90 30.03 18.68 -0.73
CA ASN A 90 31.03 19.51 -1.41
C ASN A 90 30.55 20.10 -2.75
N ARG A 91 29.23 20.14 -2.97
CA ARG A 91 28.62 20.52 -4.26
C ARG A 91 28.68 22.02 -4.58
N HIS A 92 28.94 22.85 -3.56
CA HIS A 92 28.91 24.32 -3.67
C HIS A 92 29.79 24.82 -4.82
N ALA A 93 29.38 25.94 -5.41
CA ALA A 93 29.99 26.51 -6.62
C ALA A 93 31.52 26.72 -6.52
N LEU A 94 32.03 26.91 -5.30
CA LEU A 94 33.43 27.18 -5.00
C LEU A 94 34.27 25.91 -4.78
N LEU A 95 33.63 24.79 -4.40
CA LEU A 95 34.30 23.51 -4.12
C LEU A 95 34.38 22.66 -5.39
N HIS A 96 33.35 21.85 -5.68
CA HIS A 96 33.39 20.86 -6.75
C HIS A 96 32.05 20.70 -7.52
N PRO A 97 31.56 21.73 -8.23
CA PRO A 97 30.30 21.65 -8.97
C PRO A 97 30.33 20.62 -10.11
N ALA A 98 31.50 20.39 -10.73
CA ALA A 98 31.65 19.39 -11.78
C ALA A 98 31.50 17.95 -11.27
N ALA A 99 31.94 17.67 -10.04
CA ALA A 99 31.75 16.36 -9.40
C ALA A 99 30.28 16.07 -9.17
N TYR A 100 29.53 17.08 -8.72
CA TYR A 100 28.09 16.95 -8.51
C TYR A 100 27.34 16.75 -9.83
N SER A 101 27.74 17.42 -10.92
CA SER A 101 27.19 17.16 -12.26
C SER A 101 27.37 15.71 -12.70
N LEU A 102 28.55 15.14 -12.46
CA LEU A 102 28.86 13.75 -12.81
C LEU A 102 28.10 12.76 -11.91
N TYR A 103 27.98 13.05 -10.61
CA TYR A 103 27.12 12.30 -9.70
C TYR A 103 25.67 12.27 -10.20
N LEU A 104 25.07 13.42 -10.54
CA LEU A 104 23.71 13.51 -11.07
C LEU A 104 23.57 12.76 -12.42
N HIS A 105 24.62 12.76 -13.25
CA HIS A 105 24.65 11.98 -14.48
C HIS A 105 24.60 10.46 -14.22
N LEU A 106 25.42 9.97 -13.28
CA LEU A 106 25.42 8.56 -12.87
C LEU A 106 24.08 8.16 -12.23
N LEU A 107 23.53 9.04 -11.39
CA LEU A 107 22.24 8.87 -10.76
C LEU A 107 21.14 8.66 -11.82
N ASN A 108 21.13 9.47 -12.88
CA ASN A 108 20.18 9.34 -13.99
C ASN A 108 20.19 7.94 -14.62
N LYS A 109 21.37 7.33 -14.76
CA LYS A 109 21.54 6.03 -15.40
C LYS A 109 21.08 4.87 -14.50
N LEU A 110 21.21 5.03 -13.19
CA LEU A 110 21.08 3.92 -12.24
C LEU A 110 19.73 3.89 -11.50
N VAL A 111 19.11 5.05 -11.29
CA VAL A 111 17.96 5.20 -10.38
C VAL A 111 16.73 4.39 -10.79
N PHE A 112 16.44 4.27 -12.08
CA PHE A 112 15.25 3.55 -12.57
C PHE A 112 15.53 2.07 -12.87
N SER A 113 16.72 1.58 -12.52
CA SER A 113 17.12 0.17 -12.68
C SER A 113 16.98 -0.64 -11.38
N LEU A 114 16.12 -0.21 -10.45
CA LEU A 114 15.93 -0.84 -9.13
C LEU A 114 15.55 -2.33 -9.19
N SER A 115 14.84 -2.78 -10.22
CA SER A 115 14.51 -4.20 -10.38
C SER A 115 15.76 -5.08 -10.54
N SER A 116 16.84 -4.55 -11.15
CA SER A 116 18.12 -5.27 -11.28
C SER A 116 18.87 -5.40 -9.96
N LEU A 117 18.63 -4.47 -9.03
CA LEU A 117 19.23 -4.46 -7.69
C LEU A 117 18.66 -5.57 -6.82
N VAL A 118 17.33 -5.70 -6.79
CA VAL A 118 16.61 -6.67 -5.94
C VAL A 118 16.87 -8.10 -6.40
N ASN A 119 17.00 -8.32 -7.71
CA ASN A 119 17.24 -9.65 -8.29
C ASN A 119 18.71 -10.09 -8.25
N SER A 120 19.61 -9.30 -7.66
CA SER A 120 21.04 -9.63 -7.58
C SER A 120 21.33 -10.67 -6.49
N PRO A 121 22.16 -11.70 -6.75
CA PRO A 121 22.50 -12.71 -5.75
C PRO A 121 23.21 -12.12 -4.52
N ASN A 122 23.86 -10.96 -4.66
CA ASN A 122 24.56 -10.26 -3.59
C ASN A 122 23.70 -9.21 -2.87
N TYR A 123 22.38 -9.19 -3.10
CA TYR A 123 21.47 -8.17 -2.58
C TYR A 123 21.56 -7.97 -1.05
N PRO A 124 21.58 -9.03 -0.19
CA PRO A 124 21.68 -8.84 1.26
C PRO A 124 22.99 -8.18 1.70
N SER A 125 24.13 -8.63 1.15
CA SER A 125 25.45 -8.06 1.46
C SER A 125 25.58 -6.61 0.99
N LEU A 126 24.97 -6.29 -0.16
CA LEU A 126 24.95 -4.94 -0.71
C LEU A 126 24.10 -4.01 0.17
N MET A 127 22.90 -4.43 0.57
CA MET A 127 22.07 -3.65 1.49
C MET A 127 22.80 -3.42 2.81
N ASN A 128 23.46 -4.43 3.37
CA ASN A 128 24.25 -4.23 4.59
C ASN A 128 25.39 -3.20 4.41
N SER A 129 26.05 -3.20 3.25
CA SER A 129 27.08 -2.20 2.93
C SER A 129 26.50 -0.78 2.84
N ILE A 130 25.34 -0.63 2.18
CA ILE A 130 24.63 0.65 2.06
C ILE A 130 24.19 1.16 3.43
N HIS A 131 23.65 0.26 4.26
CA HIS A 131 23.22 0.54 5.63
C HIS A 131 24.33 1.17 6.47
N HIS A 132 25.53 0.59 6.42
CA HIS A 132 26.69 1.10 7.14
C HIS A 132 27.24 2.40 6.57
N VAL A 133 27.28 2.55 5.24
CA VAL A 133 27.83 3.77 4.61
C VAL A 133 26.95 4.99 4.89
N LEU A 134 25.62 4.85 4.80
CA LEU A 134 24.69 5.93 5.11
C LEU A 134 24.40 6.09 6.61
N ARG A 135 24.89 5.16 7.44
CA ARG A 135 24.62 5.11 8.87
C ARG A 135 23.13 5.21 9.17
N LEU A 136 22.30 4.45 8.44
CA LEU A 136 20.83 4.59 8.49
C LEU A 136 20.26 4.36 9.89
N ASN A 137 20.93 3.56 10.73
CA ASN A 137 20.58 3.46 12.16
C ASN A 137 20.56 4.86 12.80
N GLN A 138 21.66 5.61 12.73
CA GLN A 138 21.77 6.94 13.34
C GLN A 138 20.72 7.94 12.81
N LEU A 139 20.30 7.79 11.56
CA LEU A 139 19.32 8.67 10.92
C LEU A 139 17.87 8.37 11.33
N TYR A 140 17.57 7.12 11.66
CA TYR A 140 16.20 6.63 11.88
C TYR A 140 16.02 5.91 13.24
N ASP A 141 16.96 6.08 14.18
CA ASP A 141 17.06 5.42 15.50
C ASP A 141 15.84 5.62 16.43
N ASP A 142 14.87 6.49 16.08
CA ASP A 142 13.61 6.64 16.83
C ASP A 142 12.75 5.36 16.85
N TYR A 143 12.97 4.44 15.91
CA TYR A 143 12.33 3.13 15.90
C TYR A 143 13.24 2.12 16.58
N HIS A 144 12.91 1.75 17.82
CA HIS A 144 13.48 0.62 18.55
C HIS A 144 13.36 -0.68 17.72
N HIS A 145 14.27 -0.89 16.77
CA HIS A 145 14.37 -2.13 16.02
C HIS A 145 15.13 -3.14 16.89
N PRO A 146 14.55 -4.31 17.19
CA PRO A 146 15.18 -5.32 18.05
C PRO A 146 16.39 -6.02 17.40
N HIS A 147 16.82 -5.60 16.19
CA HIS A 147 17.92 -6.20 15.45
C HIS A 147 18.91 -5.16 14.90
N PRO A 148 20.22 -5.32 15.13
CA PRO A 148 21.26 -4.39 14.65
C PRO A 148 21.39 -4.33 13.12
N ASN A 149 20.85 -5.33 12.41
CA ASN A 149 20.86 -5.43 10.95
C ASN A 149 19.42 -5.47 10.42
N PRO A 150 18.89 -4.36 9.90
CA PRO A 150 17.55 -4.33 9.31
C PRO A 150 17.44 -5.24 8.08
N HIS A 151 16.24 -5.75 7.83
CA HIS A 151 15.97 -6.58 6.64
C HIS A 151 16.35 -5.80 5.36
N PRO A 152 16.93 -6.42 4.32
CA PRO A 152 17.35 -5.75 3.09
C PRO A 152 16.29 -4.83 2.44
N GLY A 153 15.01 -5.23 2.52
CA GLY A 153 13.89 -4.43 2.04
C GLY A 153 13.67 -3.12 2.83
N VAL A 154 13.92 -3.13 4.14
CA VAL A 154 13.84 -1.92 4.99
C VAL A 154 14.97 -0.95 4.62
N VAL A 155 16.19 -1.48 4.46
CA VAL A 155 17.34 -0.70 4.00
C VAL A 155 17.07 -0.06 2.65
N LEU A 156 16.42 -0.76 1.72
CA LEU A 156 16.07 -0.21 0.41
C LEU A 156 15.13 1.00 0.51
N VAL A 157 14.11 0.93 1.38
CA VAL A 157 13.17 2.04 1.62
C VAL A 157 13.91 3.24 2.22
N GLN A 158 14.70 3.00 3.28
CA GLN A 158 15.48 4.03 3.96
C GLN A 158 16.51 4.66 3.02
N PHE A 159 17.21 3.87 2.21
CA PHE A 159 18.16 4.34 1.20
C PHE A 159 17.50 5.26 0.20
N LEU A 160 16.40 4.82 -0.43
CA LEU A 160 15.74 5.59 -1.46
C LEU A 160 15.15 6.89 -0.90
N PHE A 161 14.58 6.84 0.31
CA PHE A 161 14.10 8.02 1.01
C PHE A 161 15.24 8.98 1.35
N THR A 162 16.35 8.49 1.93
CA THR A 162 17.56 9.29 2.24
C THR A 162 18.11 9.97 0.98
N LEU A 163 18.18 9.26 -0.13
CA LEU A 163 18.70 9.78 -1.39
C LEU A 163 17.86 10.97 -1.91
N VAL A 164 16.54 10.82 -1.90
CA VAL A 164 15.63 11.90 -2.33
C VAL A 164 15.69 13.08 -1.37
N TRP A 165 15.77 12.81 -0.06
CA TRP A 165 15.86 13.86 0.95
C TRP A 165 17.19 14.61 0.88
N GLN A 166 18.32 13.93 0.65
CA GLN A 166 19.62 14.57 0.41
C GLN A 166 19.57 15.52 -0.79
N LEU A 167 18.89 15.16 -1.88
CA LEU A 167 18.71 16.04 -3.04
C LEU A 167 17.83 17.26 -2.72
N LEU A 168 16.77 17.06 -1.93
CA LEU A 168 15.87 18.14 -1.49
C LEU A 168 16.61 19.16 -0.62
N GLN A 169 17.26 18.68 0.44
CA GLN A 169 18.10 19.47 1.33
C GLN A 169 19.20 20.21 0.57
N ALA A 170 19.86 19.50 -0.37
CA ALA A 170 20.88 20.10 -1.21
C ALA A 170 20.33 21.27 -2.05
N SER A 171 19.15 21.08 -2.65
CA SER A 171 18.51 22.09 -3.50
C SER A 171 18.00 23.30 -2.71
N LEU A 172 17.43 23.06 -1.52
CA LEU A 172 17.01 24.12 -0.60
C LEU A 172 18.21 24.96 -0.12
N GLN A 173 19.32 24.31 0.23
CA GLN A 173 20.52 25.01 0.67
C GLN A 173 21.21 25.74 -0.50
N ASP A 174 21.18 25.19 -1.72
CA ASP A 174 21.70 25.87 -2.92
C ASP A 174 20.93 27.17 -3.24
N GLU A 175 19.62 27.21 -2.94
CA GLU A 175 18.77 28.41 -3.10
C GLU A 175 18.68 29.28 -1.84
N GLY A 176 19.43 28.96 -0.77
CA GLY A 176 19.42 29.71 0.49
C GLY A 176 18.10 29.63 1.28
N LEU A 177 17.27 28.62 0.99
CA LEU A 177 15.97 28.42 1.63
C LEU A 177 16.07 27.59 2.92
N LEU A 178 17.13 26.79 3.09
CA LEU A 178 17.30 25.96 4.27
C LEU A 178 17.68 26.81 5.51
N GLN A 179 16.88 26.75 6.58
CA GLN A 179 17.24 27.38 7.86
C GLN A 179 18.44 26.67 8.49
N HIS A 180 19.31 27.43 9.18
CA HIS A 180 20.61 27.05 9.79
C HIS A 180 20.56 25.94 10.89
N LYS A 181 19.76 24.90 10.73
CA LYS A 181 19.91 23.65 11.47
C LYS A 181 20.80 22.71 10.66
N SER A 182 21.85 22.22 11.30
CA SER A 182 22.71 21.13 10.85
C SER A 182 21.90 20.13 10.02
N SER A 183 22.21 20.03 8.73
CA SER A 183 21.53 19.07 7.88
C SER A 183 21.73 17.68 8.48
N LEU A 184 20.64 17.04 8.91
CA LEU A 184 20.67 15.74 9.58
C LEU A 184 21.39 14.66 8.74
N LEU A 185 21.57 14.91 7.43
CA LEU A 185 22.06 13.96 6.43
C LEU A 185 23.49 14.23 5.97
N PHE A 186 24.10 15.33 6.41
CA PHE A 186 25.50 15.64 6.13
C PHE A 186 26.24 15.61 7.47
N LEU A 187 27.12 14.61 7.66
CA LEU A 187 28.15 14.73 8.70
C LEU A 187 28.91 16.02 8.41
N ASP A 188 29.00 16.88 9.43
CA ASP A 188 29.71 18.16 9.36
C ASP A 188 30.99 17.98 8.55
N PRO A 189 31.16 18.72 7.43
CA PRO A 189 32.49 18.95 6.92
C PRO A 189 33.27 19.58 8.08
N ASP A 190 34.48 19.08 8.37
CA ASP A 190 35.40 19.78 9.25
C ASP A 190 35.37 21.29 8.90
N PRO A 191 35.31 22.19 9.89
CA PRO A 191 35.23 23.60 9.65
C PRO A 191 36.53 24.02 8.95
N TYR A 192 36.51 24.06 7.62
CA TYR A 192 37.50 24.82 6.89
C TYR A 192 37.36 26.27 7.37
N PRO A 193 38.44 26.88 7.85
CA PRO A 193 38.37 28.21 8.43
C PRO A 193 37.83 29.16 7.37
N ASP A 194 36.86 29.95 7.83
CA ASP A 194 36.24 31.10 7.20
C ASP A 194 37.31 31.97 6.50
N HIS A 195 37.60 31.64 5.24
CA HIS A 195 38.44 32.44 4.36
C HIS A 195 37.52 33.09 3.35
N ASP A 196 36.92 34.21 3.76
CA ASP A 196 36.47 35.33 2.92
C ASP A 196 36.05 34.94 1.47
N LEU A 197 35.12 33.98 1.36
CA LEU A 197 34.64 33.45 0.07
C LEU A 197 33.75 34.45 -0.69
N THR A 198 33.45 35.59 -0.08
CA THR A 198 32.65 36.67 -0.65
C THR A 198 33.40 37.47 -1.71
N MET A 199 34.75 37.47 -1.70
CA MET A 199 35.54 38.22 -2.69
C MET A 199 35.94 37.44 -3.96
N GLU A 200 35.81 36.11 -4.00
CA GLU A 200 36.17 35.29 -5.19
C GLU A 200 34.98 34.84 -6.05
N LEU A 201 33.74 35.12 -5.62
CA LEU A 201 32.53 34.65 -6.31
C LEU A 201 32.36 35.27 -7.72
N ASP A 202 32.86 36.48 -7.93
CA ASP A 202 32.77 37.21 -9.21
C ASP A 202 33.76 36.72 -10.28
N THR A 203 34.73 35.86 -9.94
CA THR A 203 35.83 35.52 -10.87
C THR A 203 35.52 34.31 -11.79
N HIS A 204 34.45 33.55 -11.54
CA HIS A 204 34.16 32.29 -12.24
C HIS A 204 32.68 32.07 -12.63
N PRO A 205 32.14 32.85 -13.60
CA PRO A 205 30.74 32.76 -14.03
C PRO A 205 30.32 31.37 -14.53
N HIS A 206 31.25 30.61 -15.13
CA HIS A 206 31.01 29.25 -15.60
C HIS A 206 30.69 28.26 -14.46
N LYS A 207 31.32 28.41 -13.29
CA LYS A 207 31.06 27.54 -12.13
C LYS A 207 29.69 27.81 -11.52
N HIS A 208 29.27 29.08 -11.48
CA HIS A 208 27.95 29.49 -11.02
C HIS A 208 26.84 28.98 -11.95
N ALA A 209 27.01 29.12 -13.27
CA ALA A 209 26.06 28.58 -14.25
C ALA A 209 25.93 27.05 -14.15
N LEU A 210 27.04 26.35 -13.89
CA LEU A 210 27.03 24.90 -13.69
C LEU A 210 26.33 24.49 -12.38
N HIS A 211 26.58 25.22 -11.30
CA HIS A 211 25.91 24.99 -10.00
C HIS A 211 24.40 25.16 -10.13
N ALA A 212 23.92 26.27 -10.69
CA ALA A 212 22.49 26.48 -10.94
C ALA A 212 21.85 25.39 -11.83
N LYS A 213 22.58 24.93 -12.86
CA LYS A 213 22.14 23.81 -13.71
C LYS A 213 22.05 22.49 -12.92
N ASN A 214 22.99 22.25 -12.01
CA ASN A 214 22.97 21.05 -11.17
C ASN A 214 21.78 21.08 -10.21
N THR A 215 21.53 22.21 -9.55
CA THR A 215 20.36 22.38 -8.67
C THR A 215 19.06 22.17 -9.45
N SER A 216 18.94 22.77 -10.64
CA SER A 216 17.81 22.53 -11.56
C SER A 216 17.63 21.05 -11.92
N THR A 217 18.74 20.34 -12.14
CA THR A 217 18.72 18.90 -12.46
C THR A 217 18.33 18.06 -11.23
N ALA A 218 18.79 18.43 -10.03
CA ALA A 218 18.42 17.78 -8.78
C ALA A 218 16.91 17.93 -8.49
N ILE A 219 16.35 19.14 -8.67
CA ILE A 219 14.91 19.40 -8.58
C ILE A 219 14.13 18.51 -9.55
N GLN A 220 14.59 18.39 -10.81
CA GLN A 220 13.97 17.48 -11.77
C GLN A 220 14.03 16.01 -11.31
N PHE A 221 15.11 15.57 -10.67
CA PHE A 221 15.18 14.22 -10.12
C PHE A 221 14.20 14.00 -8.99
N ILE A 222 14.09 14.94 -8.04
CA ILE A 222 13.11 14.87 -6.95
C ILE A 222 11.71 14.66 -7.53
N ALA A 223 11.31 15.49 -8.50
CA ALA A 223 10.02 15.33 -9.17
C ALA A 223 9.88 13.94 -9.82
N ARG A 224 10.88 13.46 -10.57
CA ARG A 224 10.82 12.13 -11.19
C ARG A 224 10.72 11.00 -10.17
N PHE A 225 11.39 11.08 -9.03
CA PHE A 225 11.27 10.09 -7.95
C PHE A 225 9.86 10.07 -7.33
N LEU A 226 9.24 11.24 -7.21
CA LEU A 226 7.88 11.36 -6.65
C LEU A 226 6.81 10.88 -7.64
N HIS A 227 7.05 11.02 -8.95
CA HIS A 227 6.10 10.63 -10.00
C HIS A 227 6.29 9.21 -10.55
N ASP A 228 7.49 8.63 -10.47
CA ASP A 228 7.72 7.26 -10.95
C ASP A 228 6.94 6.24 -10.11
N LYS A 229 6.27 5.30 -10.79
CA LYS A 229 5.33 4.36 -10.17
C LYS A 229 6.01 3.45 -9.13
N LEU A 230 7.26 3.06 -9.35
CA LEU A 230 7.96 2.17 -8.44
C LEU A 230 8.50 2.97 -7.26
N THR A 231 9.22 4.06 -7.53
CA THR A 231 9.86 4.85 -6.47
C THR A 231 8.84 5.54 -5.58
N SER A 232 7.73 6.06 -6.13
CA SER A 232 6.62 6.63 -5.34
C SER A 232 5.97 5.62 -4.40
N ARG A 233 5.82 4.35 -4.83
CA ARG A 233 5.32 3.25 -3.99
C ARG A 233 6.32 2.87 -2.89
N ILE A 234 7.62 2.94 -3.15
CA ILE A 234 8.64 2.74 -2.12
C ILE A 234 8.60 3.91 -1.12
N LEU A 235 8.50 5.15 -1.60
CA LEU A 235 8.40 6.35 -0.75
C LEU A 235 7.12 6.36 0.09
N SER A 236 6.00 5.83 -0.41
CA SER A 236 4.77 5.72 0.39
C SER A 236 4.91 4.72 1.56
N LEU A 237 5.88 3.80 1.51
CA LEU A 237 6.25 2.99 2.68
C LEU A 237 6.97 3.83 3.74
N ALA A 238 7.82 4.78 3.34
CA ALA A 238 8.44 5.74 4.27
C ALA A 238 7.36 6.62 4.93
N GLN A 239 6.38 7.11 4.17
CA GLN A 239 5.23 7.85 4.70
C GLN A 239 4.47 7.08 5.80
N ARG A 240 4.24 5.77 5.60
CA ARG A 240 3.48 4.94 6.55
C ARG A 240 4.26 4.58 7.80
N ASN A 241 5.58 4.40 7.68
CA ASN A 241 6.41 3.82 8.74
C ASN A 241 7.34 4.83 9.43
N MET A 242 7.56 6.01 8.85
CA MET A 242 8.42 7.07 9.41
C MET A 242 7.71 8.44 9.36
N PRO A 243 6.53 8.62 9.99
CA PRO A 243 5.71 9.83 9.90
C PRO A 243 6.42 11.13 10.36
N THR A 244 7.29 11.07 11.37
CA THR A 244 8.05 12.23 11.86
C THR A 244 9.01 12.75 10.80
N HIS A 245 9.85 11.85 10.26
CA HIS A 245 10.76 12.14 9.16
C HIS A 245 10.03 12.53 7.88
N TRP A 246 8.91 11.87 7.59
CA TRP A 246 8.08 12.20 6.43
C TRP A 246 7.46 13.60 6.55
N GLY A 247 7.00 13.99 7.73
CA GLY A 247 6.49 15.35 7.99
C GLY A 247 7.53 16.42 7.69
N ALA A 248 8.73 16.29 8.26
CA ALA A 248 9.84 17.20 7.97
C ALA A 248 10.23 17.24 6.49
N PHE A 249 10.24 16.08 5.83
CA PHE A 249 10.47 15.99 4.38
C PHE A 249 9.40 16.72 3.58
N VAL A 250 8.11 16.61 3.95
CA VAL A 250 7.01 17.31 3.29
C VAL A 250 7.10 18.82 3.52
N ASP A 251 7.37 19.27 4.74
CA ASP A 251 7.52 20.69 5.05
C ASP A 251 8.61 21.35 4.18
N GLU A 252 9.76 20.67 4.04
CA GLU A 252 10.86 21.10 3.18
C GLU A 252 10.51 21.05 1.68
N LEU A 253 9.75 20.04 1.26
CA LEU A 253 9.30 19.90 -0.11
C LEU A 253 8.31 21.02 -0.49
N GLU A 254 7.41 21.37 0.42
CA GLU A 254 6.51 22.52 0.28
C GLU A 254 7.26 23.84 0.29
N GLN A 255 8.30 23.97 1.12
CA GLN A 255 9.18 25.13 1.12
C GLN A 255 9.88 25.31 -0.23
N LEU A 256 10.39 24.22 -0.82
CA LEU A 256 11.00 24.24 -2.14
C LEU A 256 9.95 24.60 -3.21
N ALA A 257 8.78 23.95 -3.19
CA ALA A 257 7.71 24.19 -4.16
C ALA A 257 7.21 25.65 -4.13
N GLY A 258 7.07 26.22 -2.92
CA GLY A 258 6.58 27.58 -2.72
C GLY A 258 7.59 28.66 -3.06
N ASN A 259 8.88 28.45 -2.71
CA ASN A 259 9.87 29.54 -2.70
C ASN A 259 11.00 29.40 -3.74
N SER A 260 11.17 28.24 -4.38
CA SER A 260 12.24 28.04 -5.36
C SER A 260 12.09 28.93 -6.58
N MET A 261 13.11 29.72 -6.87
CA MET A 261 13.21 30.51 -8.10
C MET A 261 13.56 29.61 -9.27
N ILE A 262 14.39 28.59 -9.06
CA ILE A 262 14.81 27.66 -10.12
C ILE A 262 13.62 26.83 -10.59
N LEU A 263 12.79 26.32 -9.68
CA LEU A 263 11.58 25.56 -10.02
C LEU A 263 10.63 26.38 -10.91
N ARG A 264 10.44 27.67 -10.60
CA ARG A 264 9.58 28.56 -11.41
C ARG A 264 10.09 28.79 -12.83
N THR A 265 11.41 28.65 -13.06
CA THR A 265 12.00 28.78 -14.40
C THR A 265 11.94 27.49 -15.23
N LEU A 266 11.58 26.35 -14.64
CA LEU A 266 11.49 25.07 -15.33
C LEU A 266 10.21 24.98 -16.16
N LYS A 267 10.35 24.80 -17.48
CA LYS A 267 9.21 24.75 -18.41
C LYS A 267 8.26 23.56 -18.20
N ASN A 268 8.74 22.46 -17.62
CA ASN A 268 8.01 21.19 -17.55
C ASN A 268 7.54 20.82 -16.13
N LEU A 269 7.79 21.68 -15.15
CA LEU A 269 7.47 21.44 -13.74
C LEU A 269 6.86 22.70 -13.15
N SER A 270 5.57 22.65 -12.83
CA SER A 270 4.91 23.70 -12.05
C SER A 270 4.98 23.38 -10.55
N PRO A 271 4.93 24.38 -9.66
CA PRO A 271 4.83 24.14 -8.21
C PRO A 271 3.69 23.18 -7.83
N GLU A 272 2.59 23.23 -8.57
CA GLU A 272 1.40 22.36 -8.37
C GLU A 272 1.61 20.93 -8.87
N SER A 273 2.42 20.72 -9.92
CA SER A 273 2.75 19.39 -10.45
C SER A 273 4.01 18.79 -9.83
N PHE A 274 4.81 19.58 -9.11
CA PHE A 274 6.04 19.13 -8.47
C PHE A 274 5.78 18.13 -7.33
N PHE A 275 4.70 18.35 -6.57
CA PHE A 275 4.31 17.48 -5.45
C PHE A 275 2.99 16.75 -5.77
N PRO A 276 3.02 15.42 -6.02
CA PRO A 276 1.82 14.65 -6.32
C PRO A 276 0.77 14.76 -5.21
N LEU A 277 -0.48 15.07 -5.58
CA LEU A 277 -1.61 15.19 -4.64
C LEU A 277 -1.83 13.92 -3.79
N ASN A 278 -1.47 12.73 -4.32
CA ASN A 278 -1.56 11.46 -3.61
C ASN A 278 -0.60 11.35 -2.40
N LEU A 279 0.51 12.09 -2.42
CA LEU A 279 1.45 12.16 -1.29
C LEU A 279 1.04 13.26 -0.30
N LYS A 280 0.26 14.24 -0.78
CA LYS A 280 -0.29 15.38 -0.03
C LYS A 280 -1.54 15.01 0.77
N SER A 281 -2.39 14.12 0.25
CA SER A 281 -3.71 13.78 0.83
C SER A 281 -3.69 12.90 2.10
N ASN A 282 -2.52 12.45 2.55
CA ASN A 282 -2.36 11.55 3.70
C ASN A 282 -1.65 12.19 4.90
N TRP A 283 -1.46 13.51 4.93
CA TRP A 283 -1.00 14.25 6.11
C TRP A 283 -1.94 15.42 6.42
N PRO A 284 -2.59 15.46 7.60
CA PRO A 284 -3.45 16.58 7.94
C PRO A 284 -2.59 17.76 8.39
N LEU A 285 -2.69 18.86 7.63
CA LEU A 285 -2.30 20.19 8.09
C LEU A 285 -3.15 20.55 9.31
N SER A 286 -2.55 20.55 10.49
CA SER A 286 -3.10 21.13 11.73
C SER A 286 -4.56 20.75 12.07
N SER A 287 -4.79 19.53 12.54
CA SER A 287 -5.84 19.24 13.51
C SER A 287 -5.52 17.92 14.21
N GLU A 288 -5.83 17.83 15.50
CA GLU A 288 -5.55 16.68 16.36
C GLU A 288 -5.77 15.30 15.70
N PRO A 289 -5.01 14.26 16.10
CA PRO A 289 -5.00 12.98 15.41
C PRO A 289 -6.31 12.24 15.68
N LYS A 290 -7.29 12.36 14.77
CA LYS A 290 -8.49 11.53 14.79
C LYS A 290 -8.71 10.83 13.44
N LYS A 291 -8.44 9.53 13.49
CA LYS A 291 -9.14 8.41 12.83
C LYS A 291 -8.87 8.04 11.35
N LYS A 292 -8.01 8.72 10.58
CA LYS A 292 -7.66 8.23 9.21
C LYS A 292 -6.47 7.25 9.13
N MET A 293 -5.77 7.03 10.24
CA MET A 293 -4.51 6.26 10.31
C MET A 293 -4.67 4.92 11.04
N LYS A 294 -5.63 4.08 10.63
CA LYS A 294 -5.82 2.74 11.25
C LYS A 294 -5.95 1.56 10.29
N LEU A 295 -6.18 1.79 9.00
CA LEU A 295 -6.25 0.70 8.01
C LEU A 295 -4.88 0.13 7.66
N SER A 296 -3.88 1.01 7.55
CA SER A 296 -2.58 0.68 7.01
C SER A 296 -1.63 0.07 8.07
N SER A 297 -1.84 0.39 9.35
CA SER A 297 -1.15 -0.20 10.50
C SER A 297 -1.74 -1.57 10.88
N VAL A 298 -3.04 -1.79 10.67
CA VAL A 298 -3.68 -3.08 10.95
C VAL A 298 -3.33 -4.12 9.88
N LEU A 299 -3.23 -3.73 8.61
CA LEU A 299 -2.75 -4.60 7.52
C LEU A 299 -1.26 -5.00 7.67
N ALA A 300 -0.45 -4.17 8.33
CA ALA A 300 0.97 -4.46 8.58
C ALA A 300 1.17 -5.34 9.84
N GLY A 301 0.26 -5.25 10.81
CA GLY A 301 0.28 -6.09 12.02
C GLY A 301 -0.13 -7.55 11.78
N SER A 302 -0.89 -7.84 10.73
CA SER A 302 -1.27 -9.22 10.36
C SER A 302 -0.20 -9.94 9.52
N ALA A 303 0.62 -9.20 8.76
CA ALA A 303 1.70 -9.77 7.95
C ALA A 303 2.92 -10.24 8.76
N SER A 304 2.99 -9.91 10.07
CA SER A 304 4.10 -10.27 10.96
C SER A 304 3.91 -11.58 11.73
N ALA A 305 2.80 -12.30 11.53
CA ALA A 305 2.54 -13.60 12.16
C ALA A 305 2.83 -14.75 11.18
N SER A 306 4.09 -14.92 10.78
CA SER A 306 4.57 -16.17 10.19
C SER A 306 5.27 -16.97 11.27
N GLY A 307 4.64 -18.07 11.73
CA GLY A 307 5.36 -19.05 12.54
C GLY A 307 4.57 -19.97 13.46
N VAL A 308 3.24 -19.96 13.54
CA VAL A 308 2.51 -21.03 14.26
C VAL A 308 1.13 -21.24 13.63
N GLN A 309 0.88 -22.43 13.06
CA GLN A 309 -0.47 -22.92 12.80
C GLN A 309 -1.18 -23.09 14.14
N SER A 310 -2.05 -22.15 14.51
CA SER A 310 -3.04 -22.36 15.57
C SER A 310 -4.27 -21.49 15.31
N HIS A 311 -5.31 -22.10 14.74
CA HIS A 311 -6.76 -21.86 14.81
C HIS A 311 -7.39 -20.49 15.20
N ASN A 312 -6.69 -19.36 15.17
CA ASN A 312 -7.27 -18.03 15.43
C ASN A 312 -6.86 -17.01 14.35
N ASP A 313 -7.38 -17.23 13.13
CA ASP A 313 -7.25 -16.37 11.94
C ASP A 313 -8.05 -15.05 12.03
N SER A 314 -8.63 -14.73 13.19
CA SER A 314 -9.51 -13.56 13.36
C SER A 314 -8.81 -12.22 13.14
N SER A 315 -7.48 -12.15 13.35
CA SER A 315 -6.69 -10.91 13.17
C SER A 315 -6.51 -10.52 11.70
N LEU A 316 -6.61 -11.48 10.77
CA LEU A 316 -6.45 -11.25 9.33
C LEU A 316 -7.57 -10.36 8.75
N TRP A 317 -8.73 -10.36 9.41
CA TRP A 317 -9.95 -9.71 8.92
C TRP A 317 -10.32 -8.44 9.70
N LEU A 318 -9.49 -8.04 10.68
CA LEU A 318 -9.67 -6.81 11.47
C LEU A 318 -9.83 -5.52 10.63
N PRO A 319 -9.18 -5.37 9.45
CA PRO A 319 -9.44 -4.24 8.56
C PRO A 319 -10.90 -4.12 8.10
N ILE A 320 -11.60 -5.26 7.94
CA ILE A 320 -13.03 -5.27 7.57
C ILE A 320 -13.86 -4.72 8.72
N ASP A 321 -13.59 -5.17 9.95
CA ASP A 321 -14.29 -4.71 11.16
C ASP A 321 -14.21 -3.18 11.32
N LEU A 322 -13.03 -2.59 11.07
CA LEU A 322 -12.82 -1.14 11.19
C LEU A 322 -13.55 -0.33 10.13
N ILE A 323 -13.56 -0.81 8.89
CA ILE A 323 -14.23 -0.11 7.78
C ILE A 323 -15.75 -0.25 7.90
N LEU A 324 -16.25 -1.40 8.36
CA LEU A 324 -17.68 -1.58 8.67
C LEU A 324 -18.15 -0.54 9.68
N GLU A 325 -17.35 -0.28 10.71
CA GLU A 325 -17.64 0.75 11.71
C GLU A 325 -17.63 2.17 11.10
N ASP A 326 -16.61 2.50 10.31
CA ASP A 326 -16.47 3.82 9.66
C ASP A 326 -17.60 4.08 8.66
N ALA A 327 -18.03 3.06 7.93
CA ALA A 327 -19.13 3.16 6.96
C ALA A 327 -20.49 3.46 7.62
N MET A 328 -20.65 3.16 8.92
CA MET A 328 -21.85 3.51 9.67
C MET A 328 -21.82 4.93 10.25
N ASP A 329 -20.63 5.54 10.36
CA ASP A 329 -20.48 6.93 10.83
C ASP A 329 -20.83 7.89 9.67
N GLY A 330 -22.12 8.22 9.54
CA GLY A 330 -22.69 9.09 8.49
C GLY A 330 -22.21 10.54 8.44
N HIS A 331 -21.06 10.87 9.04
CA HIS A 331 -20.45 12.20 9.05
C HIS A 331 -19.65 12.51 7.78
N HIS A 332 -19.39 11.51 6.93
CA HIS A 332 -18.59 11.67 5.71
C HIS A 332 -19.30 11.04 4.50
N VAL A 333 -19.63 11.86 3.50
CA VAL A 333 -20.03 11.40 2.17
C VAL A 333 -18.76 10.96 1.44
N MET A 334 -18.49 9.66 1.43
CA MET A 334 -17.35 9.09 0.72
C MET A 334 -17.56 9.17 -0.80
N ALA A 335 -16.50 9.47 -1.55
CA ALA A 335 -16.55 9.55 -3.02
C ALA A 335 -16.81 8.19 -3.70
N ALA A 336 -16.59 7.08 -3.00
CA ALA A 336 -16.87 5.73 -3.47
C ALA A 336 -17.98 5.09 -2.62
N SER A 337 -18.82 4.26 -3.23
CA SER A 337 -19.87 3.56 -2.50
C SER A 337 -19.26 2.56 -1.50
N ALA A 338 -19.94 2.33 -0.36
CA ALA A 338 -19.49 1.36 0.63
C ALA A 338 -19.24 -0.02 -0.02
N VAL A 339 -20.10 -0.42 -0.95
CA VAL A 339 -19.99 -1.68 -1.69
C VAL A 339 -18.68 -1.76 -2.49
N GLU A 340 -18.31 -0.73 -3.24
CA GLU A 340 -17.05 -0.71 -4.00
C GLU A 340 -15.83 -0.76 -3.07
N LEU A 341 -15.87 -0.03 -1.97
CA LEU A 341 -14.79 0.02 -1.00
C LEU A 341 -14.56 -1.36 -0.36
N PHE A 342 -15.62 -2.03 0.11
CA PHE A 342 -15.52 -3.38 0.64
C PHE A 342 -15.12 -4.41 -0.42
N THR A 343 -15.61 -4.26 -1.66
CA THR A 343 -15.21 -5.14 -2.79
C THR A 343 -13.71 -5.07 -3.03
N GLY A 344 -13.13 -3.86 -3.07
CA GLY A 344 -11.69 -3.66 -3.21
C GLY A 344 -10.90 -4.17 -2.01
N LEU A 345 -11.39 -3.93 -0.79
CA LEU A 345 -10.76 -4.39 0.45
C LEU A 345 -10.68 -5.92 0.53
N VAL A 346 -11.79 -6.62 0.26
CA VAL A 346 -11.86 -8.08 0.32
C VAL A 346 -10.91 -8.71 -0.70
N LYS A 347 -10.85 -8.17 -1.94
CA LYS A 347 -9.86 -8.59 -2.95
C LYS A 347 -8.43 -8.41 -2.47
N ALA A 348 -8.12 -7.23 -1.93
CA ALA A 348 -6.79 -6.91 -1.45
C ALA A 348 -6.37 -7.83 -0.29
N LEU A 349 -7.27 -8.06 0.68
CA LEU A 349 -7.03 -8.97 1.81
C LEU A 349 -6.86 -10.42 1.34
N GLN A 350 -7.71 -10.89 0.44
CA GLN A 350 -7.59 -12.23 -0.14
C GLN A 350 -6.24 -12.41 -0.86
N ALA A 351 -5.80 -11.41 -1.63
CA ALA A 351 -4.54 -11.45 -2.35
C ALA A 351 -3.31 -11.36 -1.43
N VAL A 352 -3.34 -10.48 -0.42
CA VAL A 352 -2.24 -10.30 0.54
C VAL A 352 -2.08 -11.52 1.44
N ASN A 353 -3.20 -12.09 1.90
CA ASN A 353 -3.17 -13.25 2.79
C ASN A 353 -3.02 -14.58 2.04
N GLY A 354 -3.14 -14.59 0.71
CA GLY A 354 -3.07 -15.80 -0.12
C GLY A 354 -4.16 -16.82 0.21
N THR A 355 -5.29 -16.39 0.79
CA THR A 355 -6.36 -17.28 1.24
C THR A 355 -7.28 -17.70 0.09
N ALA A 356 -7.94 -18.84 0.21
CA ALA A 356 -9.03 -19.20 -0.69
C ALA A 356 -10.22 -18.23 -0.55
N TRP A 357 -11.05 -18.15 -1.59
CA TRP A 357 -12.21 -17.24 -1.61
C TRP A 357 -13.24 -17.57 -0.51
N HIS A 358 -13.45 -18.85 -0.18
CA HIS A 358 -14.35 -19.21 0.92
C HIS A 358 -13.93 -18.60 2.27
N ASN A 359 -12.62 -18.51 2.55
CA ASN A 359 -12.10 -17.88 3.77
C ASN A 359 -12.27 -16.36 3.76
N ALA A 360 -12.13 -15.73 2.59
CA ALA A 360 -12.35 -14.29 2.45
C ALA A 360 -13.83 -13.92 2.62
N PHE A 361 -14.74 -14.70 2.03
CA PHE A 361 -16.18 -14.55 2.27
C PHE A 361 -16.53 -14.81 3.73
N LEU A 362 -15.96 -15.85 4.34
CA LEU A 362 -16.24 -16.19 5.73
C LEU A 362 -15.77 -15.06 6.67
N GLY A 363 -14.58 -14.51 6.45
CA GLY A 363 -14.06 -13.37 7.20
C GLY A 363 -14.96 -12.13 7.09
N LEU A 364 -15.49 -11.85 5.90
CA LEU A 364 -16.45 -10.77 5.67
C LEU A 364 -17.76 -10.97 6.43
N TRP A 365 -18.35 -12.17 6.36
CA TRP A 365 -19.58 -12.51 7.10
C TRP A 365 -19.39 -12.45 8.62
N ILE A 366 -18.29 -12.99 9.12
CA ILE A 366 -17.96 -12.97 10.55
C ILE A 366 -17.73 -11.54 11.05
N ALA A 367 -17.15 -10.65 10.24
CA ALA A 367 -17.00 -9.24 10.60
C ALA A 367 -18.36 -8.52 10.67
N ALA A 368 -19.22 -8.70 9.66
CA ALA A 368 -20.56 -8.12 9.65
C ALA A 368 -21.45 -8.67 10.79
N LEU A 369 -21.34 -9.96 11.13
CA LEU A 369 -22.03 -10.54 12.28
C LEU A 369 -21.53 -9.98 13.61
N ARG A 370 -20.21 -9.84 13.78
CA ARG A 370 -19.63 -9.21 14.98
C ARG A 370 -20.13 -7.78 15.17
N LEU A 371 -20.34 -7.03 14.09
CA LEU A 371 -20.96 -5.71 14.10
C LEU A 371 -22.38 -5.76 14.68
N VAL A 372 -23.23 -6.66 14.18
CA VAL A 372 -24.61 -6.84 14.66
C VAL A 372 -24.65 -7.31 16.12
N GLN A 373 -23.77 -8.24 16.50
CA GLN A 373 -23.71 -8.74 17.88
C GLN A 373 -23.24 -7.68 18.88
N ARG A 374 -22.41 -6.72 18.46
CA ARG A 374 -21.94 -5.64 19.33
C ARG A 374 -23.04 -4.66 19.73
N GLU A 375 -24.01 -4.42 18.84
CA GLU A 375 -25.19 -3.58 19.11
C GLU A 375 -26.30 -4.31 19.87
N ARG A 376 -26.10 -5.59 20.23
CA ARG A 376 -27.07 -6.40 21.00
C ARG A 376 -27.24 -5.90 22.45
N ASP A 377 -26.14 -5.44 23.07
CA ASP A 377 -26.10 -4.84 24.40
C ASP A 377 -25.48 -3.43 24.30
N PRO A 378 -26.28 -2.39 24.02
CA PRO A 378 -25.76 -1.06 23.75
C PRO A 378 -25.03 -0.49 24.96
N CYS A 379 -23.71 -0.30 24.85
CA CYS A 379 -22.96 0.52 25.79
C CYS A 379 -23.36 1.98 25.54
N GLU A 380 -24.17 2.56 26.44
CA GLU A 380 -24.53 3.98 26.57
C GLU A 380 -24.11 4.89 25.39
N GLY A 381 -24.93 4.88 24.32
CA GLY A 381 -24.78 5.74 23.15
C GLY A 381 -26.14 6.23 22.65
N PRO A 382 -26.26 7.46 22.10
CA PRO A 382 -27.55 8.14 21.95
C PRO A 382 -28.44 7.68 20.78
N VAL A 383 -28.03 6.70 19.95
CA VAL A 383 -28.84 6.22 18.81
C VAL A 383 -28.66 4.72 18.62
N PRO A 384 -29.74 3.90 18.67
CA PRO A 384 -29.66 2.49 18.32
C PRO A 384 -29.31 2.32 16.84
N ARG A 385 -28.19 1.64 16.53
CA ARG A 385 -27.69 1.45 15.14
C ARG A 385 -28.07 0.10 14.51
N LEU A 386 -28.96 -0.65 15.16
CA LEU A 386 -29.28 -2.03 14.78
C LEU A 386 -29.72 -2.16 13.32
N ASP A 387 -30.61 -1.29 12.83
CA ASP A 387 -31.09 -1.31 11.44
C ASP A 387 -29.95 -1.08 10.44
N THR A 388 -29.02 -0.18 10.76
CA THR A 388 -27.83 0.07 9.94
C THR A 388 -26.92 -1.16 9.93
N CYS A 389 -26.69 -1.79 11.09
CA CYS A 389 -25.87 -3.00 11.18
C CYS A 389 -26.49 -4.17 10.38
N LEU A 390 -27.81 -4.35 10.47
CA LEU A 390 -28.54 -5.34 9.68
C LEU A 390 -28.48 -5.02 8.19
N CYS A 391 -28.53 -3.76 7.79
CA CYS A 391 -28.31 -3.35 6.40
C CYS A 391 -26.89 -3.67 5.92
N MET A 392 -25.87 -3.43 6.76
CA MET A 392 -24.49 -3.80 6.45
C MET A 392 -24.34 -5.32 6.26
N LEU A 393 -24.99 -6.12 7.11
CA LEU A 393 -24.98 -7.58 7.03
C LEU A 393 -25.78 -8.12 5.83
N LEU A 394 -27.06 -7.76 5.70
CA LEU A 394 -28.00 -8.41 4.77
C LEU A 394 -28.07 -7.75 3.39
N CYS A 395 -27.59 -6.51 3.26
CA CYS A 395 -27.59 -5.76 2.00
C CYS A 395 -26.17 -5.49 1.50
N ILE A 396 -25.36 -4.73 2.24
CA ILE A 396 -24.03 -4.32 1.73
C ILE A 396 -23.13 -5.55 1.55
N THR A 397 -23.03 -6.42 2.54
CA THR A 397 -22.20 -7.62 2.44
C THR A 397 -22.64 -8.55 1.31
N THR A 398 -23.95 -8.76 1.14
CA THR A 398 -24.45 -9.55 -0.01
C THR A 398 -24.14 -8.91 -1.36
N LEU A 399 -24.16 -7.58 -1.47
CA LEU A 399 -23.82 -6.85 -2.71
C LEU A 399 -22.32 -6.92 -3.00
N VAL A 400 -21.48 -6.85 -1.97
CA VAL A 400 -20.03 -7.05 -2.11
C VAL A 400 -19.74 -8.44 -2.66
N VAL A 401 -20.38 -9.48 -2.11
CA VAL A 401 -20.24 -10.85 -2.62
C VAL A 401 -20.77 -10.97 -4.05
N ALA A 402 -21.90 -10.33 -4.38
CA ALA A 402 -22.45 -10.31 -5.73
C ALA A 402 -21.45 -9.71 -6.73
N ASN A 403 -20.90 -8.52 -6.44
CA ASN A 403 -19.91 -7.86 -7.29
C ASN A 403 -18.66 -8.73 -7.50
N LEU A 404 -18.21 -9.45 -6.47
CA LEU A 404 -17.08 -10.36 -6.56
C LEU A 404 -17.36 -11.57 -7.44
N ILE A 405 -18.60 -12.07 -7.48
CA ILE A 405 -18.98 -13.18 -8.34
C ILE A 405 -19.19 -12.69 -9.78
N GLU A 406 -19.92 -11.59 -9.96
CA GLU A 406 -20.21 -11.00 -11.27
C GLU A 406 -18.94 -10.61 -12.03
N GLU A 407 -17.91 -10.11 -11.33
CA GLU A 407 -16.61 -9.82 -11.95
C GLU A 407 -15.96 -11.08 -12.54
N GLU A 408 -15.95 -12.21 -11.81
CA GLU A 408 -15.37 -13.47 -12.31
C GLU A 408 -16.20 -14.04 -13.47
N GLU A 409 -17.53 -14.05 -13.31
CA GLU A 409 -18.42 -14.57 -14.35
C GLU A 409 -18.37 -13.70 -15.62
N GLY A 410 -18.20 -12.37 -15.48
CA GLY A 410 -17.98 -11.44 -16.58
C GLY A 410 -16.67 -11.71 -17.34
N GLU A 411 -15.55 -11.91 -16.63
CA GLU A 411 -14.26 -12.26 -17.24
C GLU A 411 -14.33 -13.56 -18.04
N LEU A 412 -15.02 -14.58 -17.51
CA LEU A 412 -15.20 -15.88 -18.17
C LEU A 412 -16.07 -15.80 -19.43
N ILE A 413 -17.09 -14.94 -19.43
CA ILE A 413 -17.94 -14.70 -20.61
C ILE A 413 -17.12 -14.02 -21.71
N GLU A 414 -16.34 -12.99 -21.38
CA GLU A 414 -15.49 -12.32 -22.38
C GLU A 414 -14.40 -13.24 -22.95
N GLU A 415 -13.82 -14.14 -22.13
CA GLU A 415 -12.84 -15.13 -22.59
C GLU A 415 -13.46 -16.19 -23.52
N ALA A 416 -14.69 -16.61 -23.21
CA ALA A 416 -15.46 -17.55 -24.04
C ALA A 416 -15.85 -16.94 -25.40
N GLU A 417 -16.18 -15.64 -25.45
CA GLU A 417 -16.51 -14.92 -26.69
C GLU A 417 -15.30 -14.69 -27.61
N ARG A 418 -14.09 -14.54 -27.05
CA ARG A 418 -12.85 -14.36 -27.83
C ARG A 418 -12.29 -15.65 -28.44
N SER A 419 -12.83 -16.82 -28.05
CA SER A 419 -12.36 -18.13 -28.50
C SER A 419 -13.17 -18.65 -29.70
N PRO A 420 -12.57 -18.92 -30.87
CA PRO A 420 -13.31 -19.25 -32.11
C PRO A 420 -13.90 -20.67 -32.15
N THR A 421 -13.93 -21.40 -31.03
CA THR A 421 -14.18 -22.84 -31.01
C THR A 421 -15.05 -23.26 -29.83
N ASN A 422 -16.29 -22.78 -29.71
CA ASN A 422 -17.29 -23.46 -28.88
C ASN A 422 -18.74 -23.14 -29.30
N GLN A 423 -19.29 -23.95 -30.20
CA GLN A 423 -20.74 -24.19 -30.23
C GLN A 423 -21.08 -25.20 -29.12
N ARG A 424 -21.43 -24.74 -27.90
CA ARG A 424 -22.06 -25.63 -26.92
C ARG A 424 -22.96 -24.90 -25.90
N LYS A 425 -24.26 -24.95 -26.19
CA LYS A 425 -25.43 -24.99 -25.28
C LYS A 425 -25.39 -24.16 -23.97
N ASN A 426 -26.11 -23.04 -23.98
CA ASN A 426 -27.05 -22.53 -22.97
C ASN A 426 -26.87 -22.99 -21.50
N LYS A 427 -25.69 -22.78 -20.91
CA LYS A 427 -25.55 -22.62 -19.46
C LYS A 427 -24.59 -21.45 -19.22
N PRO A 428 -24.94 -20.46 -18.39
CA PRO A 428 -23.99 -19.40 -18.03
C PRO A 428 -22.74 -20.05 -17.44
N ALA A 429 -21.56 -19.59 -17.87
CA ALA A 429 -20.29 -20.04 -17.31
C ALA A 429 -20.27 -19.65 -15.83
N THR A 430 -20.51 -20.63 -14.96
CA THR A 430 -20.57 -20.42 -13.52
C THR A 430 -19.15 -20.36 -12.98
N GLY A 431 -18.81 -19.25 -12.34
CA GLY A 431 -17.48 -18.99 -11.79
C GLY A 431 -17.15 -19.89 -10.61
N LYS A 432 -15.86 -20.07 -10.31
CA LYS A 432 -15.41 -20.89 -9.16
C LYS A 432 -15.84 -20.24 -7.84
N ARG A 433 -15.95 -18.91 -7.78
CA ARG A 433 -16.33 -18.15 -6.57
C ARG A 433 -17.72 -18.49 -6.05
N ARG A 434 -18.68 -18.94 -6.90
CA ARG A 434 -20.00 -19.39 -6.41
C ARG A 434 -19.92 -20.64 -5.53
N GLY A 435 -19.10 -21.62 -5.91
CA GLY A 435 -18.86 -22.82 -5.09
C GLY A 435 -18.14 -22.50 -3.78
N GLU A 436 -17.21 -21.54 -3.84
CA GLU A 436 -16.49 -21.03 -2.66
C GLU A 436 -17.44 -20.26 -1.71
N LEU A 437 -18.41 -19.52 -2.23
CA LEU A 437 -19.47 -18.89 -1.43
C LEU A 437 -20.32 -19.93 -0.70
N VAL A 438 -20.76 -20.98 -1.39
CA VAL A 438 -21.53 -22.07 -0.77
C VAL A 438 -20.74 -22.71 0.37
N THR A 439 -19.45 -22.98 0.14
CA THR A 439 -18.56 -23.54 1.17
C THR A 439 -18.43 -22.59 2.37
N SER A 440 -18.27 -21.29 2.13
CA SER A 440 -18.21 -20.26 3.17
C SER A 440 -19.49 -20.20 4.01
N LEU A 441 -20.66 -20.23 3.37
CA LEU A 441 -21.95 -20.16 4.05
C LEU A 441 -22.29 -21.44 4.83
N GLN A 442 -21.81 -22.60 4.38
CA GLN A 442 -21.91 -23.85 5.14
C GLN A 442 -21.03 -23.80 6.39
N LEU A 443 -19.77 -23.38 6.26
CA LEU A 443 -18.85 -23.19 7.39
C LEU A 443 -19.35 -22.13 8.38
N LEU A 444 -20.06 -21.12 7.90
CA LEU A 444 -20.66 -20.09 8.77
C LEU A 444 -21.66 -20.68 9.77
N GLY A 445 -22.34 -21.77 9.41
CA GLY A 445 -23.30 -22.47 10.27
C GLY A 445 -22.68 -23.01 11.56
N ASP A 446 -21.37 -23.27 11.57
CA ASP A 446 -20.65 -23.78 12.74
C ASP A 446 -20.42 -22.71 13.83
N TYR A 447 -20.63 -21.42 13.52
CA TYR A 447 -20.44 -20.30 14.45
C TYR A 447 -21.72 -19.93 15.20
N GLU A 448 -22.34 -20.90 15.89
CA GLU A 448 -23.66 -20.74 16.52
C GLU A 448 -23.77 -19.51 17.45
N ASP A 449 -22.70 -19.20 18.20
CA ASP A 449 -22.66 -18.07 19.14
C ASP A 449 -22.88 -16.71 18.45
N LEU A 450 -22.33 -16.53 17.24
CA LEU A 450 -22.44 -15.30 16.45
C LEU A 450 -23.76 -15.19 15.69
N LEU A 451 -24.48 -16.29 15.53
CA LEU A 451 -25.70 -16.36 14.74
C LEU A 451 -26.96 -16.02 15.54
N ASN A 452 -26.85 -15.86 16.85
CA ASN A 452 -27.98 -15.52 17.71
C ASN A 452 -28.63 -14.18 17.32
N PRO A 453 -29.91 -14.12 16.91
CA PRO A 453 -30.52 -12.89 16.43
C PRO A 453 -30.79 -11.91 17.59
N PRO A 454 -30.62 -10.59 17.37
CA PRO A 454 -31.12 -9.58 18.31
C PRO A 454 -32.65 -9.70 18.50
N GLN A 455 -33.13 -9.33 19.70
CA GLN A 455 -34.56 -9.45 20.06
C GLN A 455 -35.52 -8.90 18.99
N PRO A 456 -35.31 -7.70 18.40
CA PRO A 456 -36.21 -7.14 17.40
C PRO A 456 -36.33 -7.96 16.10
N VAL A 457 -35.32 -8.77 15.77
CA VAL A 457 -35.21 -9.50 14.49
C VAL A 457 -35.49 -11.01 14.66
N THR A 458 -35.64 -11.47 15.89
CA THR A 458 -35.84 -12.90 16.21
C THR A 458 -37.05 -13.48 15.48
N TRP A 459 -38.16 -12.72 15.41
CA TRP A 459 -39.34 -13.14 14.66
C TRP A 459 -39.07 -13.31 13.16
N VAL A 460 -38.31 -12.40 12.54
CA VAL A 460 -37.95 -12.47 11.12
C VAL A 460 -37.04 -13.68 10.86
N ALA A 461 -36.10 -13.95 11.77
CA ALA A 461 -35.25 -15.13 11.69
C ALA A 461 -36.06 -16.43 11.80
N ASN A 462 -37.05 -16.49 12.71
CA ASN A 462 -37.98 -17.61 12.83
C ASN A 462 -38.82 -17.80 11.56
N GLN A 463 -39.23 -16.70 10.92
CA GLN A 463 -39.97 -16.75 9.66
C GLN A 463 -39.13 -17.36 8.53
N ALA A 464 -37.86 -16.97 8.41
CA ALA A 464 -36.92 -17.55 7.44
C ALA A 464 -36.69 -19.05 7.69
N ALA A 465 -36.49 -19.45 8.96
CA ALA A 465 -36.35 -20.86 9.33
C ALA A 465 -37.59 -21.68 8.99
N ALA A 466 -38.76 -21.15 9.30
CA ALA A 466 -40.02 -21.85 9.05
C ALA A 466 -40.34 -21.95 7.54
N LYS A 467 -39.93 -20.96 6.73
CA LYS A 467 -40.01 -21.06 5.27
C LYS A 467 -39.17 -22.23 4.74
N ALA A 468 -37.95 -22.41 5.26
CA ALA A 468 -37.11 -23.55 4.91
C ALA A 468 -37.72 -24.89 5.35
N ILE A 469 -38.29 -24.97 6.56
CA ILE A 469 -39.00 -26.16 7.06
C ILE A 469 -40.16 -26.55 6.13
N VAL A 470 -41.02 -25.59 5.78
CA VAL A 470 -42.17 -25.83 4.91
C VAL A 470 -41.71 -26.30 3.53
N PHE A 471 -40.64 -25.71 2.98
CA PHE A 471 -40.08 -26.12 1.69
C PHE A 471 -39.53 -27.56 1.72
N VAL A 472 -38.73 -27.91 2.72
CA VAL A 472 -38.15 -29.26 2.88
C VAL A 472 -39.22 -30.31 3.15
N SER A 473 -40.33 -29.94 3.80
CA SER A 473 -41.46 -30.83 4.06
C SER A 473 -42.31 -31.19 2.83
N GLY A 474 -42.02 -30.61 1.65
CA GLY A 474 -42.73 -30.92 0.40
C GLY A 474 -44.05 -30.17 0.20
N HIS A 475 -44.41 -29.23 1.09
CA HIS A 475 -45.63 -28.42 0.97
C HIS A 475 -45.46 -27.16 0.10
N SER A 476 -44.46 -27.14 -0.80
CA SER A 476 -44.07 -25.94 -1.57
C SER A 476 -45.18 -25.37 -2.47
N GLY A 477 -46.15 -26.22 -2.88
CA GLY A 477 -47.26 -25.81 -3.74
C GLY A 477 -48.33 -24.94 -3.06
N TYR A 478 -48.29 -24.78 -1.73
CA TYR A 478 -49.25 -23.98 -0.97
C TYR A 478 -48.70 -22.62 -0.52
N LEU A 479 -47.41 -22.33 -0.74
CA LEU A 479 -46.73 -21.16 -0.18
C LEU A 479 -47.05 -19.84 -0.92
N GLU A 480 -47.46 -19.88 -2.18
CA GLU A 480 -47.86 -18.66 -2.92
C GLU A 480 -49.17 -18.04 -2.40
N HIS A 481 -49.95 -18.77 -1.60
CA HIS A 481 -51.24 -18.32 -1.06
C HIS A 481 -51.32 -18.26 0.47
N VAL A 482 -50.27 -18.67 1.20
CA VAL A 482 -50.25 -18.59 2.67
C VAL A 482 -49.64 -17.25 3.09
N ASN A 483 -50.41 -16.49 3.88
CA ASN A 483 -49.92 -15.26 4.48
C ASN A 483 -48.75 -15.62 5.41
N VAL A 484 -47.58 -15.00 5.19
CA VAL A 484 -46.34 -15.30 5.92
C VAL A 484 -46.43 -15.01 7.43
N ASN A 485 -47.56 -14.43 7.87
CA ASN A 485 -47.93 -14.17 9.26
C ASN A 485 -48.50 -15.40 10.00
N ASP A 486 -48.86 -16.48 9.28
CA ASP A 486 -49.45 -17.70 9.87
C ASP A 486 -48.38 -18.74 10.28
N LEU A 487 -47.11 -18.36 10.23
CA LEU A 487 -45.96 -19.25 10.36
C LEU A 487 -45.48 -19.30 11.83
N PRO A 488 -45.17 -20.49 12.39
CA PRO A 488 -44.89 -20.63 13.82
C PRO A 488 -43.72 -19.77 14.29
N THR A 489 -43.95 -19.02 15.37
CA THR A 489 -42.99 -18.08 15.97
C THR A 489 -41.85 -18.74 16.76
N ASN A 490 -41.83 -20.07 16.87
CA ASN A 490 -40.88 -20.85 17.68
C ASN A 490 -39.96 -21.77 16.85
N CYS A 491 -39.62 -21.40 15.62
CA CYS A 491 -38.80 -22.24 14.74
C CYS A 491 -37.28 -22.16 14.98
N SER A 492 -36.84 -21.59 16.11
CA SER A 492 -35.42 -21.47 16.50
C SER A 492 -34.53 -20.91 15.38
N GLY A 493 -35.06 -19.96 14.62
CA GLY A 493 -34.38 -19.28 13.53
C GLY A 493 -33.31 -18.33 14.05
N ASN A 494 -32.25 -18.18 13.26
CA ASN A 494 -31.07 -17.40 13.62
C ASN A 494 -30.60 -16.53 12.44
N LEU A 495 -29.55 -15.73 12.62
CA LEU A 495 -29.04 -14.84 11.56
C LEU A 495 -28.55 -15.60 10.32
N TRP A 496 -28.18 -16.88 10.44
CA TRP A 496 -27.79 -17.70 9.29
C TRP A 496 -28.94 -17.85 8.31
N HIS A 497 -30.15 -18.09 8.81
CA HIS A 497 -31.36 -18.16 7.98
C HIS A 497 -31.62 -16.85 7.22
N LEU A 498 -31.40 -15.70 7.85
CA LEU A 498 -31.54 -14.39 7.21
C LEU A 498 -30.49 -14.16 6.12
N ILE A 499 -29.25 -14.56 6.36
CA ILE A 499 -28.15 -14.46 5.38
C ILE A 499 -28.46 -15.33 4.16
N ILE A 500 -28.87 -16.59 4.37
CA ILE A 500 -29.25 -17.50 3.28
C ILE A 500 -30.41 -16.94 2.48
N GLU A 501 -31.46 -16.44 3.12
CA GLU A 501 -32.58 -15.78 2.43
C GLU A 501 -32.13 -14.55 1.63
N ALA A 502 -31.22 -13.73 2.17
CA ALA A 502 -30.69 -12.57 1.47
C ALA A 502 -29.84 -12.96 0.24
N CYS A 503 -29.09 -14.07 0.32
CA CYS A 503 -28.34 -14.64 -0.80
C CYS A 503 -29.26 -15.26 -1.87
N ILE A 504 -30.32 -15.98 -1.47
CA ILE A 504 -31.32 -16.54 -2.39
C ILE A 504 -32.07 -15.42 -3.12
N ALA A 505 -32.50 -14.38 -2.40
CA ALA A 505 -33.21 -13.24 -2.97
C ALA A 505 -32.41 -12.48 -4.03
N ARG A 506 -31.07 -12.56 -3.98
CA ARG A 506 -30.15 -11.97 -4.96
C ARG A 506 -29.61 -12.98 -6.00
N HIS A 507 -30.17 -14.18 -6.05
CA HIS A 507 -29.73 -15.24 -6.98
C HIS A 507 -28.24 -15.60 -6.84
N LEU A 508 -27.67 -15.46 -5.65
CA LEU A 508 -26.29 -15.88 -5.37
C LEU A 508 -26.20 -17.40 -5.16
N ILE A 509 -27.20 -17.96 -4.48
CA ILE A 509 -27.42 -19.38 -4.23
C ILE A 509 -28.89 -19.73 -4.51
N ASP A 510 -29.20 -21.01 -4.68
CA ASP A 510 -30.55 -21.51 -4.90
C ASP A 510 -31.19 -22.05 -3.61
N THR A 511 -32.44 -22.49 -3.70
CA THR A 511 -33.17 -23.08 -2.57
C THR A 511 -32.65 -24.46 -2.15
N SER A 512 -31.64 -25.02 -2.85
CA SER A 512 -30.98 -26.25 -2.41
C SER A 512 -30.28 -26.06 -1.06
N ALA A 513 -29.96 -24.82 -0.69
CA ALA A 513 -29.38 -24.46 0.61
C ALA A 513 -30.26 -24.91 1.80
N TYR A 514 -31.57 -25.02 1.63
CA TYR A 514 -32.46 -25.49 2.70
C TYR A 514 -32.21 -26.94 3.12
N PHE A 515 -31.56 -27.73 2.26
CA PHE A 515 -31.20 -29.13 2.55
C PHE A 515 -29.80 -29.28 3.15
N TRP A 516 -29.09 -28.19 3.46
CA TRP A 516 -27.76 -28.30 4.07
C TRP A 516 -27.82 -28.93 5.46
N PRO A 517 -26.83 -29.77 5.82
CA PRO A 517 -26.76 -30.37 7.15
C PRO A 517 -26.80 -29.30 8.24
N GLY A 518 -27.68 -29.48 9.23
CA GLY A 518 -27.80 -28.57 10.37
C GLY A 518 -28.55 -27.25 10.09
N TYR A 519 -28.94 -26.97 8.84
CA TYR A 519 -29.68 -25.73 8.50
C TYR A 519 -31.09 -25.72 9.09
N VAL A 520 -31.83 -26.82 8.96
CA VAL A 520 -33.16 -26.96 9.59
C VAL A 520 -33.05 -27.79 10.87
N LYS A 521 -33.28 -27.17 12.03
CA LYS A 521 -33.27 -27.81 13.35
C LYS A 521 -34.70 -28.08 13.86
N ALA A 522 -35.49 -28.94 13.22
CA ALA A 522 -36.78 -29.35 13.80
C ALA A 522 -37.28 -30.74 13.36
N PRO A 523 -37.88 -31.53 14.29
CA PRO A 523 -38.58 -32.77 14.00
C PRO A 523 -40.01 -32.51 13.47
N TYR A 524 -40.44 -33.33 12.52
CA TYR A 524 -41.58 -33.18 11.59
C TYR A 524 -43.01 -32.88 12.14
N ASN A 525 -43.25 -32.62 13.44
CA ASN A 525 -44.60 -32.82 14.03
C ASN A 525 -45.23 -31.68 14.86
N GLN A 526 -44.89 -30.39 14.70
CA GLN A 526 -45.59 -29.32 15.43
C GLN A 526 -45.77 -28.02 14.61
N LEU A 527 -46.91 -27.86 13.93
CA LEU A 527 -47.39 -26.57 13.41
C LEU A 527 -48.70 -26.21 14.16
N PRO A 528 -48.78 -25.14 14.96
CA PRO A 528 -50.03 -24.70 15.59
C PRO A 528 -50.81 -23.72 14.71
N HIS A 529 -52.14 -23.84 14.72
CA HIS A 529 -53.09 -22.91 14.09
C HIS A 529 -53.47 -21.78 15.06
N SER A 530 -53.11 -20.50 14.78
CA SER A 530 -53.91 -19.30 15.15
C SER A 530 -53.23 -17.95 14.85
N ILE A 531 -54.04 -16.97 14.39
CA ILE A 531 -53.76 -15.58 13.94
C ILE A 531 -53.75 -14.58 15.13
N PRO A 532 -52.91 -13.53 15.14
CA PRO A 532 -53.41 -12.16 14.88
C PRO A 532 -52.61 -11.36 13.83
N ASN A 533 -53.34 -10.45 13.17
CA ASN A 533 -52.95 -9.61 12.03
C ASN A 533 -51.95 -8.48 12.34
N HIS A 534 -51.29 -8.06 11.24
CA HIS A 534 -50.54 -6.82 10.98
C HIS A 534 -49.05 -6.82 11.36
N LEU A 535 -48.15 -7.11 10.40
CA LEU A 535 -46.82 -6.49 10.23
C LEU A 535 -46.21 -6.88 8.84
N PRO A 536 -45.19 -6.16 8.32
CA PRO A 536 -44.75 -6.26 6.93
C PRO A 536 -44.02 -7.57 6.57
N SER A 537 -44.16 -7.97 5.30
CA SER A 537 -43.43 -9.05 4.66
C SER A 537 -41.91 -8.77 4.54
N TRP A 538 -41.09 -9.82 4.41
CA TRP A 538 -39.65 -9.75 4.11
C TRP A 538 -39.29 -8.79 2.95
N SER A 539 -40.16 -8.73 1.94
CA SER A 539 -40.04 -7.80 0.82
C SER A 539 -40.18 -6.32 1.20
N SER A 540 -40.87 -6.00 2.31
CA SER A 540 -40.99 -4.65 2.85
C SER A 540 -39.74 -4.23 3.64
N LEU A 541 -39.06 -5.16 4.30
CA LEU A 541 -37.79 -4.87 4.98
C LEU A 541 -36.71 -4.51 3.95
N MET A 542 -36.60 -5.31 2.88
CA MET A 542 -35.65 -5.10 1.78
C MET A 542 -35.91 -3.82 0.98
N LYS A 543 -37.17 -3.34 0.95
CA LYS A 543 -37.54 -2.09 0.28
C LYS A 543 -37.28 -0.84 1.13
N GLY A 544 -37.00 -1.00 2.43
CA GLY A 544 -36.87 0.10 3.38
C GLY A 544 -38.20 0.80 3.66
N SER A 545 -38.23 1.62 4.71
CA SER A 545 -39.37 2.51 4.99
C SER A 545 -39.49 3.59 3.89
N PRO A 546 -40.71 3.97 3.47
CA PRO A 546 -40.89 5.06 2.51
C PRO A 546 -40.23 6.34 3.03
N LEU A 547 -39.55 7.06 2.14
CA LEU A 547 -38.93 8.35 2.45
C LEU A 547 -39.99 9.33 2.98
N THR A 548 -39.72 9.98 4.10
CA THR A 548 -40.65 10.95 4.67
C THR A 548 -40.81 12.15 3.72
N PRO A 549 -42.02 12.74 3.59
CA PRO A 549 -42.26 13.91 2.74
C PRO A 549 -41.21 15.05 2.87
N PRO A 550 -40.70 15.39 4.06
CA PRO A 550 -39.60 16.37 4.19
C PRO A 550 -38.27 15.92 3.54
N MET A 551 -37.88 14.64 3.63
CA MET A 551 -36.69 14.13 2.94
C MET A 551 -36.85 14.16 1.42
N VAL A 552 -38.05 13.86 0.92
CA VAL A 552 -38.36 13.96 -0.52
C VAL A 552 -38.20 15.40 -1.01
N ASN A 553 -38.68 16.37 -0.25
CA ASN A 553 -38.51 17.79 -0.58
C ASN A 553 -37.04 18.22 -0.58
N VAL A 554 -36.23 17.76 0.37
CA VAL A 554 -34.78 18.07 0.44
C VAL A 554 -34.01 17.43 -0.73
N LEU A 555 -34.28 16.16 -1.04
CA LEU A 555 -33.66 15.47 -2.18
C LEU A 555 -34.06 16.11 -3.53
N SER A 556 -35.28 16.63 -3.64
CA SER A 556 -35.73 17.37 -4.83
C SER A 556 -35.11 18.77 -4.96
N ALA A 557 -34.78 19.42 -3.83
CA ALA A 557 -34.20 20.75 -3.79
C ALA A 557 -32.67 20.76 -3.95
N THR A 558 -32.00 19.64 -3.66
CA THR A 558 -30.55 19.47 -3.79
C THR A 558 -30.24 18.21 -4.59
N PRO A 559 -30.38 18.24 -5.93
CA PRO A 559 -29.89 17.14 -6.76
C PRO A 559 -28.37 17.04 -6.65
N ALA A 560 -27.85 15.82 -6.50
CA ALA A 560 -26.42 15.56 -6.50
C ALA A 560 -25.79 16.09 -7.80
N SER A 561 -24.74 16.92 -7.69
CA SER A 561 -23.99 17.37 -8.85
C SER A 561 -23.37 16.16 -9.55
N ARG A 562 -23.59 16.07 -10.86
CA ARG A 562 -22.88 15.14 -11.73
C ARG A 562 -21.41 15.55 -11.76
N ASP A 563 -20.57 14.85 -11.02
CA ASP A 563 -19.13 14.73 -11.29
C ASP A 563 -18.85 13.37 -11.95
#